data_AF-A0A433XBU8-F1
#
_entry.id   AF-A0A433XBU8-F1
#
_cell.length_a   1.000
_cell.length_b   1.000
_cell.length_c   1.000
_cell.angle_alpha   90.00
_cell.angle_beta   90.00
_cell.angle_gamma   90.00
#
_symmetry.space_group_name_H-M   'P 1'
#
loop_
_entity.id
_entity.type
_entity.pdbx_description
1 polymer ?
#
loop_
_entity_poly.entity_id
_entity_poly.type
_entity_poly.pdbx_seq_one_letter_code
_entity_poly.pdbx_strand_id
1 'polypeptide(L)' 'MATKGHNEVKESLREMTRIFRPKDPKKFVKEYVRKYRIMGGYEEELTHLVEHEMGKLDSSVS' A
#
# COMPACT_ATOMS: atom_id res chain seq x y z
N MET A 1 -19.87 -13.53 5.15
CA MET A 1 -19.69 -12.13 4.70
C MET A 1 -18.65 -11.45 5.60
N ALA A 2 -17.36 -11.53 5.28
CA ALA A 2 -16.30 -10.91 6.11
C ALA A 2 -15.00 -10.57 5.34
N THR A 3 -15.03 -10.48 4.01
CA THR A 3 -13.84 -10.23 3.18
C THR A 3 -13.73 -8.80 2.64
N LYS A 4 -14.71 -7.92 2.91
CA LYS A 4 -14.73 -6.55 2.34
C LYS A 4 -13.65 -5.64 2.92
N GLY A 5 -13.50 -5.58 4.25
CA GLY A 5 -12.57 -4.65 4.89
C GLY A 5 -11.10 -4.86 4.53
N HIS A 6 -10.69 -6.12 4.27
CA HIS A 6 -9.31 -6.42 3.90
C HIS A 6 -8.96 -5.96 2.47
N ASN A 7 -9.97 -5.87 1.60
CA ASN A 7 -9.79 -5.39 0.24
C ASN A 7 -9.74 -3.84 0.19
N GLU A 8 -10.55 -3.17 1.02
CA GLU A 8 -10.60 -1.70 1.11
C GLU A 8 -9.25 -1.09 1.49
N VAL A 9 -8.55 -1.70 2.47
CA VAL A 9 -7.22 -1.25 2.89
C VAL A 9 -6.20 -1.36 1.76
N LYS A 10 -6.25 -2.45 0.98
CA LYS A 10 -5.34 -2.69 -0.14
C LYS A 10 -5.64 -1.74 -1.30
N GLU A 11 -6.90 -1.53 -1.63
CA GLU A 11 -7.31 -0.61 -2.70
C GLU A 11 -6.93 0.83 -2.38
N SER A 12 -7.24 1.30 -1.16
CA SER A 12 -6.87 2.65 -0.72
C SER A 12 -5.34 2.85 -0.71
N LEU A 13 -4.58 1.84 -0.28
CA LEU A 13 -3.12 1.90 -0.32
C LEU A 13 -2.57 1.98 -1.75
N ARG A 14 -3.17 1.26 -2.72
CA ARG A 14 -2.78 1.35 -4.14
C ARG A 14 -3.05 2.73 -4.70
N GLU A 15 -4.23 3.29 -4.44
CA GLU A 15 -4.56 4.65 -4.89
C GLU A 15 -3.58 5.68 -4.32
N MET A 16 -3.34 5.64 -3.01
CA MET A 16 -2.37 6.53 -2.38
C MET A 16 -0.96 6.33 -2.96
N THR A 17 -0.55 5.09 -3.24
CA THR A 17 0.74 4.81 -3.88
C THR A 17 0.85 5.45 -5.26
N ARG A 18 -0.21 5.39 -6.08
CA ARG A 18 -0.26 6.00 -7.42
C ARG A 18 -0.19 7.53 -7.38
N ILE A 19 -0.85 8.13 -6.39
CA ILE A 19 -0.92 9.59 -6.22
C ILE A 19 0.40 10.12 -5.64
N PHE A 20 0.88 9.55 -4.54
CA PHE A 20 2.05 10.05 -3.80
C PHE A 20 3.38 9.55 -4.37
N ARG A 21 3.39 8.42 -5.09
CA ARG A 21 4.60 7.75 -5.62
C ARG A 21 5.72 7.68 -4.57
N PRO A 22 5.47 7.02 -3.44
CA PRO A 22 6.35 7.07 -2.29
C PRO A 22 7.71 6.43 -2.60
N LYS A 23 8.80 7.21 -2.54
CA LYS A 23 10.16 6.68 -2.76
C LYS A 23 10.54 5.55 -1.78
N ASP A 24 9.95 5.58 -0.57
CA ASP A 24 10.20 4.63 0.50
C ASP A 24 8.91 3.85 0.87
N PRO A 25 8.69 2.66 0.30
CA PRO A 25 7.47 1.87 0.52
C PRO A 25 7.31 1.48 2.00
N LYS A 26 8.37 1.05 2.68
CA LYS A 26 8.34 0.72 4.12
C LYS A 26 7.91 1.89 4.99
N LYS A 27 8.46 3.09 4.75
CA LYS A 27 8.14 4.28 5.53
C LYS A 27 6.68 4.67 5.30
N PHE A 28 6.25 4.67 4.05
CA PHE A 28 4.89 4.99 3.66
C PHE A 28 3.85 4.05 4.30
N VAL A 29 4.10 2.73 4.26
CA VAL A 29 3.21 1.74 4.86
C VAL A 29 3.15 1.88 6.37
N LYS A 30 4.29 2.13 7.03
CA LYS A 30 4.36 2.34 8.48
C LYS A 30 3.55 3.56 8.91
N GLU A 31 3.62 4.66 8.15
CA GLU A 31 2.78 5.84 8.40
C GLU A 31 1.30 5.56 8.12
N TYR A 32 1.00 4.81 7.06
CA TYR A 32 -0.37 4.42 6.71
C TYR A 32 -1.02 3.54 7.80
N VAL A 33 -0.33 2.47 8.22
CA VAL A 33 -0.77 1.58 9.31
C VAL A 33 -0.97 2.35 10.61
N ARG A 34 -0.05 3.27 10.93
CA ARG A 34 -0.17 4.13 12.12
C ARG A 34 -1.34 5.11 12.03
N LYS A 35 -1.56 5.71 10.85
CA LYS A 35 -2.63 6.71 10.61
C LYS A 35 -4.02 6.08 10.69
N TYR A 36 -4.18 4.86 10.17
CA TYR A 36 -5.47 4.17 10.12
C TYR A 36 -5.67 3.13 11.23
N ARG A 37 -4.71 3.00 12.17
CA ARG A 37 -4.72 1.99 13.24
C ARG A 37 -5.03 0.58 12.69
N ILE A 38 -4.36 0.23 11.59
CA ILE A 38 -4.50 -1.10 11.00
C ILE A 38 -3.90 -2.11 11.98
N MET A 39 -4.58 -3.25 12.18
CA MET A 39 -4.06 -4.30 13.05
C MET A 39 -2.66 -4.74 12.58
N GLY A 40 -1.76 -4.97 13.54
CA GLY A 40 -0.40 -5.45 13.26
C GLY A 40 -0.42 -6.79 12.52
N GLY A 41 0.59 -7.02 11.67
CA GLY A 41 0.73 -8.25 10.87
C GLY A 41 0.55 -8.06 9.36
N TYR A 42 0.05 -6.92 8.91
CA TYR A 42 -0.11 -6.62 7.48
C TYR A 42 0.98 -5.70 6.91
N GLU A 43 1.90 -5.20 7.71
CA GLU A 43 2.94 -4.25 7.27
C GLU A 43 3.80 -4.82 6.12
N GLU A 44 4.22 -6.08 6.21
CA GLU A 44 5.00 -6.72 5.14
C GLU A 44 4.17 -6.90 3.85
N GLU A 45 2.92 -7.35 3.97
CA GLU A 45 2.04 -7.54 2.82
C GLU A 45 1.72 -6.21 2.12
N LEU A 46 1.44 -5.16 2.90
CA LEU A 46 1.19 -3.82 2.39
C LEU A 46 2.45 -3.22 1.75
N THR A 47 3.64 -3.48 2.31
CA THR A 47 4.92 -3.07 1.72
C THR A 47 5.15 -3.71 0.35
N HIS A 48 5.00 -5.03 0.24
CA HIS A 48 5.09 -5.73 -1.04
C HIS A 48 4.10 -5.20 -2.08
N LEU A 49 2.89 -4.83 -1.64
CA LEU A 49 1.86 -4.28 -2.53
C LEU A 49 2.23 -2.90 -3.08
N VAL A 50 2.84 -2.04 -2.25
CA VAL A 50 3.35 -0.73 -2.67
C VAL A 50 4.53 -0.88 -3.62
N GLU A 51 5.50 -1.74 -3.29
CA GLU A 51 6.65 -2.04 -4.14
C GLU A 51 6.23 -2.53 -5.53
N HIS A 52 5.26 -3.46 -5.57
CA HIS A 52 4.75 -4.01 -6.81
C HIS A 52 3.99 -2.97 -7.65
N GLU A 53 3.17 -2.10 -7.04
CA GLU A 53 2.54 -1.00 -7.79
C GLU A 53 3.57 0.02 -8.29
N MET A 54 4.59 0.34 -7.50
CA MET A 54 5.67 1.23 -7.94
C MET A 54 6.47 0.65 -9.11
N GLY A 55 6.79 -0.64 -9.08
CA GLY A 55 7.45 -1.32 -10.20
C GLY A 55 6.61 -1.30 -11.48
N LYS A 56 5.28 -1.44 -11.36
CA LYS A 56 4.36 -1.31 -12.51
C LYS A 56 4.28 0.11 -13.05
N LEU A 57 4.26 1.11 -12.17
CA LEU A 57 4.23 2.52 -12.57
C LEU A 57 5.52 2.91 -13.31
N ASP A 58 6.67 2.38 -12.87
CA ASP A 58 7.96 2.57 -13.53
C ASP A 58 7.97 1.90 -14.92
N SER A 59 7.51 0.63 -15.00
CA SER A 59 7.42 -0.10 -16.28
C SER A 59 6.40 0.47 -17.27
N SER A 60 5.34 1.14 -16.80
CA SER A 60 4.31 1.72 -17.69
C SER A 60 4.73 3.06 -18.31
N VAL A 61 5.89 3.61 -17.93
CA VAL A 61 6.44 4.86 -18.49
C VAL A 61 7.49 4.57 -19.59
N SER A 62 7.70 3.29 -19.95
CA SER A 62 8.60 2.87 -21.04
C SER A 62 7.89 2.74 -22.39
#